data_AF-A0A9P3A866-F1
#
_entry.id   AF-A0A9P3A866-F1
#
_cell.length_a   1.000
_cell.length_b   1.000
_cell.length_c   1.000
_cell.angle_alpha   90.00
_cell.angle_beta   90.00
_cell.angle_gamma   90.00
#
_symmetry.space_group_name_H-M   'P 1'
#
loop_
_entity.id
_entity.type
_entity.pdbx_description
1 polymer ?
#
loop_
_entity_poly.entity_id
_entity_poly.type
_entity_poly.pdbx_seq_one_letter_code
_entity_poly.pdbx_strand_id
1 'polypeptide(L)'
;MLKTALLLAVLATAHSAAAHRGCGGHDMIKRNPGGPVIQRRTPTDEASAAQSTDPNTECAAYSYQPVLDIKANYPTIWQTATIQASDTDATSLFATINATLNSKLPNDLPHGTTTGNWTGVSYNASDPDCWWSWHQCTTPAASTGLPADIINVPEPMTWGLGFDDGPNCSHNALYDYLQEQNLKATMFYIGSNVFDWPLQGLRAMADGHQICVHTWSHQYMTAFTNEEAFAELYYARKAIKEVLGVTPLCWRPPYGDVDNRIRMIAQGLNLSTIVWSKDTDDWKVNISGVTEADVDANYQAVITGAQNGTYSTYGPIVLNHELNNYTMGEFMKYAPSIMSAFKHVVPIASALNESQPYAESNYTYPTFEQVISNQSATPASEITTSAGSSPTGAASGSSSGASSASSGTSAAKSGAMTRATVALAPIVAAIACVFAVPW
;
A
#
# COMPACT_ATOMS: atom_id res chain seq x y z
N MET A 1 -51.91 -25.53 41.58
CA MET A 1 -52.45 -24.16 41.39
C MET A 1 -51.62 -23.24 42.29
N LEU A 2 -50.51 -22.68 41.80
CA LEU A 2 -50.37 -21.26 41.36
C LEU A 2 -50.79 -20.27 42.47
N LYS A 3 -49.94 -19.43 43.09
CA LYS A 3 -49.09 -18.36 42.50
C LYS A 3 -48.07 -17.87 43.57
N THR A 4 -46.77 -17.90 43.30
CA THR A 4 -45.90 -16.80 42.76
C THR A 4 -45.24 -15.96 43.85
N ALA A 5 -43.96 -16.21 44.11
CA ALA A 5 -43.07 -15.34 44.89
C ALA A 5 -42.33 -14.38 43.95
N LEU A 6 -42.37 -13.10 44.30
CA LEU A 6 -41.74 -11.98 43.62
C LEU A 6 -40.29 -11.86 44.15
N LEU A 7 -39.29 -12.04 43.29
CA LEU A 7 -37.89 -11.73 43.62
C LEU A 7 -37.45 -10.53 42.79
N LEU A 8 -37.10 -9.45 43.50
CA LEU A 8 -36.41 -8.28 42.98
C LEU A 8 -35.01 -8.69 42.50
N ALA A 9 -34.67 -8.36 41.25
CA ALA A 9 -33.29 -8.28 40.79
C ALA A 9 -33.10 -6.93 40.09
N VAL A 10 -32.15 -6.15 40.61
CA VAL A 10 -31.75 -4.83 40.12
C VAL A 10 -30.77 -4.98 38.96
N LEU A 11 -30.91 -4.04 38.03
CA LEU A 11 -30.22 -3.77 36.76
C LEU A 11 -28.72 -4.13 36.66
N ALA A 12 -28.37 -4.69 35.50
CA ALA A 12 -27.23 -4.21 34.69
C ALA A 12 -27.53 -4.48 33.20
N THR A 13 -28.09 -3.50 32.50
CA THR A 13 -28.31 -3.54 31.05
C THR A 13 -27.00 -3.20 30.33
N ALA A 14 -26.26 -4.22 29.88
CA ALA A 14 -25.18 -4.05 28.92
C ALA A 14 -25.79 -3.66 27.57
N HIS A 15 -25.59 -2.40 27.16
CA HIS A 15 -25.90 -1.94 25.82
C HIS A 15 -24.72 -2.32 24.91
N SER A 16 -24.87 -3.39 24.14
CA SER A 16 -23.96 -3.75 23.06
C SER A 16 -24.16 -2.79 21.89
N ALA A 17 -23.32 -1.77 21.77
CA ALA A 17 -23.21 -0.96 20.56
C ALA A 17 -22.53 -1.80 19.47
N ALA A 18 -23.29 -2.19 18.45
CA ALA A 18 -22.75 -2.67 17.18
C ALA A 18 -22.13 -1.46 16.45
N ALA A 19 -20.80 -1.41 16.40
CA ALA A 19 -20.05 -0.46 15.60
C ALA A 19 -19.10 -1.24 14.70
N HIS A 20 -19.20 -0.97 13.39
CA HIS A 20 -18.24 -1.36 12.36
C HIS A 20 -16.82 -1.05 12.82
N ARG A 21 -15.97 -2.09 12.91
CA ARG A 21 -14.52 -1.94 13.03
C ARG A 21 -13.92 -2.05 11.64
N GLY A 22 -13.99 -0.95 10.88
CA GLY A 22 -13.01 -0.65 9.84
C GLY A 22 -11.91 0.20 10.47
N CYS A 23 -10.66 -0.10 10.14
CA CYS A 23 -9.44 0.71 10.29
C CYS A 23 -9.33 1.60 11.55
N GLY A 24 -8.46 1.18 12.48
CA GLY A 24 -8.07 2.01 13.62
C GLY A 24 -7.43 3.33 13.16
N GLY A 25 -7.93 4.44 13.72
CA GLY A 25 -7.42 5.77 13.43
C GLY A 25 -8.32 6.92 13.92
N HIS A 26 -8.82 6.87 15.16
CA HIS A 26 -9.43 8.04 15.79
C HIS A 26 -9.10 8.08 17.28
N ASP A 27 -7.92 8.60 17.62
CA ASP A 27 -7.70 9.19 18.94
C ASP A 27 -7.81 10.71 18.83
N MET A 28 -8.93 11.24 19.34
CA MET A 28 -9.15 12.66 19.53
C MET A 28 -8.54 13.11 20.85
N ILE A 29 -7.48 13.93 20.82
CA ILE A 29 -7.06 14.73 21.99
C ILE A 29 -6.99 16.23 21.63
N LYS A 30 -8.01 16.93 22.13
CA LYS A 30 -8.10 18.32 22.65
C LYS A 30 -7.16 19.39 22.07
N ARG A 31 -7.77 20.36 21.37
CA ARG A 31 -7.16 21.63 20.94
C ARG A 31 -6.80 22.53 22.13
N ASN A 32 -5.59 23.10 22.06
CA ASN A 32 -5.13 24.24 22.85
C ASN A 32 -5.73 25.54 22.26
N PRO A 33 -6.58 26.31 22.99
CA PRO A 33 -7.20 27.52 22.45
C PRO A 33 -6.31 28.72 22.77
N GLY A 34 -5.44 29.13 21.84
CA GLY A 34 -4.67 30.36 22.07
C GLY A 34 -3.53 30.70 21.09
N GLY A 35 -3.20 29.83 20.15
CA GLY A 35 -2.19 30.14 19.11
C GLY A 35 -2.81 30.90 17.93
N PRO A 36 -2.06 31.82 17.26
CA PRO A 36 -2.51 32.43 16.03
C PRO A 36 -2.84 31.36 14.98
N VAL A 37 -4.01 31.48 14.36
CA VAL A 37 -4.48 30.59 13.29
C VAL A 37 -3.62 30.86 12.06
N ILE A 38 -2.57 30.07 11.85
CA ILE A 38 -1.93 29.97 10.55
C ILE A 38 -2.97 29.31 9.64
N GLN A 39 -3.49 30.06 8.66
CA GLN A 39 -4.30 29.47 7.59
C GLN A 39 -3.43 28.46 6.85
N ARG A 40 -3.58 27.17 7.19
CA ARG A 40 -2.91 26.10 6.47
C ARG A 40 -3.45 26.08 5.05
N ARG A 41 -2.58 26.32 4.09
CA ARG A 41 -2.87 26.20 2.67
C ARG A 41 -3.10 24.72 2.36
N THR A 42 -4.21 24.38 1.71
CA THR A 42 -4.45 23.01 1.24
C THR A 42 -3.33 22.59 0.29
N PRO A 43 -2.78 21.37 0.39
CA PRO A 43 -1.78 20.87 -0.55
C PRO A 43 -2.30 20.93 -1.99
N THR A 44 -1.44 21.31 -2.93
CA THR A 44 -1.77 21.44 -4.36
C THR A 44 -0.97 20.51 -5.25
N ASP A 45 0.14 19.99 -4.73
CA ASP A 45 1.14 19.16 -5.40
C ASP A 45 1.89 18.32 -4.36
N GLU A 46 2.67 17.35 -4.82
CA GLU A 46 3.45 16.45 -3.96
C GLU A 46 4.47 17.21 -3.10
N ALA A 47 5.09 18.26 -3.64
CA ALA A 47 6.07 19.06 -2.92
C ALA A 47 5.47 19.82 -1.72
N SER A 48 4.25 20.36 -1.86
CA SER A 48 3.52 20.99 -0.76
C SER A 48 2.97 19.98 0.23
N ALA A 49 2.57 18.78 -0.22
CA ALA A 49 2.16 17.68 0.65
C ALA A 49 3.33 17.14 1.49
N ALA A 50 4.57 17.21 1.00
CA ALA A 50 5.77 16.73 1.68
C ALA A 50 6.32 17.68 2.78
N GLN A 51 5.72 18.86 3.02
CA GLN A 51 6.28 19.87 3.92
C GLN A 51 6.09 19.60 5.43
N SER A 52 5.38 18.54 5.79
CA SER A 52 5.03 18.24 7.19
C SER A 52 5.18 16.75 7.46
N THR A 53 5.75 16.43 8.62
CA THR A 53 5.80 15.08 9.19
C THR A 53 4.82 14.89 10.38
N ASP A 54 3.96 15.89 10.65
CA ASP A 54 2.83 15.77 11.59
C ASP A 54 1.66 15.02 10.94
N PRO A 55 1.29 13.81 11.42
CA PRO A 55 0.22 13.01 10.82
C PRO A 55 -1.13 13.71 10.80
N ASN A 56 -1.41 14.61 11.76
CA ASN A 56 -2.66 15.36 11.76
C ASN A 56 -2.76 16.33 10.59
N THR A 57 -1.61 16.78 10.09
CA THR A 57 -1.49 17.67 8.94
C THR A 57 -1.49 16.88 7.66
N GLU A 58 -0.69 15.81 7.59
CA GLU A 58 -0.54 15.00 6.38
C GLU A 58 -1.80 14.21 6.03
N CYS A 59 -2.46 13.62 7.04
CA CYS A 59 -3.70 12.86 6.88
C CYS A 59 -4.95 13.73 6.86
N ALA A 60 -4.81 15.06 6.73
CA ALA A 60 -5.95 15.92 6.48
C ALA A 60 -6.46 15.67 5.05
N ALA A 61 -7.71 15.20 4.93
CA ALA A 61 -8.33 14.94 3.64
C ALA A 61 -8.29 16.17 2.71
N TYR A 62 -7.97 15.93 1.45
CA TYR A 62 -7.94 16.95 0.39
C TYR A 62 -8.65 16.44 -0.87
N SER A 63 -8.83 17.33 -1.85
CA SER A 63 -9.37 16.97 -3.16
C SER A 63 -8.30 17.18 -4.21
N TYR A 64 -8.19 16.22 -5.13
CA TYR A 64 -7.26 16.28 -6.24
C TYR A 64 -8.04 16.18 -7.55
N GLN A 65 -8.08 17.27 -8.32
CA GLN A 65 -8.96 17.40 -9.47
C GLN A 65 -8.78 16.28 -10.51
N PRO A 66 -7.55 15.84 -10.86
CA PRO A 66 -7.37 14.74 -11.79
C PRO A 66 -8.07 13.44 -11.37
N VAL A 67 -8.10 13.12 -10.07
CA VAL A 67 -8.86 11.97 -9.56
C VAL A 67 -10.36 12.21 -9.62
N LEU A 68 -10.83 13.42 -9.27
CA LEU A 68 -12.26 13.74 -9.34
C LEU A 68 -12.83 13.63 -10.76
N ASP A 69 -12.04 13.97 -11.76
CA ASP A 69 -12.43 13.94 -13.17
C ASP A 69 -12.65 12.51 -13.69
N ILE A 70 -11.93 11.52 -13.14
CA ILE A 70 -11.95 10.13 -13.61
C ILE A 70 -12.69 9.17 -12.67
N LYS A 71 -12.91 9.54 -11.40
CA LYS A 71 -13.41 8.63 -10.34
C LYS A 71 -14.70 7.88 -10.70
N ALA A 72 -15.58 8.48 -11.49
CA ALA A 72 -16.82 7.85 -11.93
C ALA A 72 -16.62 6.66 -12.89
N ASN A 73 -15.43 6.50 -13.48
CA ASN A 73 -15.07 5.42 -14.41
C ASN A 73 -14.43 4.22 -13.71
N TYR A 74 -14.39 4.22 -12.37
CA TYR A 74 -13.75 3.21 -11.55
C TYR A 74 -14.75 2.52 -10.62
N PRO A 75 -14.44 1.30 -10.14
CA PRO A 75 -15.18 0.71 -9.03
C PRO A 75 -15.22 1.64 -7.82
N THR A 76 -16.18 1.42 -6.92
CA THR A 76 -16.20 2.16 -5.66
C THR A 76 -14.90 1.90 -4.89
N ILE A 77 -14.28 2.97 -4.41
CA ILE A 77 -13.07 2.92 -3.56
C ILE A 77 -13.33 2.00 -2.36
N TRP A 78 -12.39 1.09 -2.07
CA TRP A 78 -12.43 0.08 -1.00
C TRP A 78 -13.51 -1.00 -1.12
N GLN A 79 -14.17 -1.12 -2.28
CA GLN A 79 -15.09 -2.24 -2.57
C GLN A 79 -14.48 -3.16 -3.61
N THR A 80 -14.91 -4.42 -3.61
CA THR A 80 -14.57 -5.40 -4.64
C THR A 80 -14.73 -4.80 -6.03
N ALA A 81 -13.67 -4.86 -6.81
CA ALA A 81 -13.67 -4.35 -8.16
C ALA A 81 -14.53 -5.22 -9.10
N THR A 82 -15.26 -4.55 -9.98
CA THR A 82 -16.00 -5.18 -11.08
C THR A 82 -15.72 -4.41 -12.36
N ILE A 83 -15.80 -5.08 -13.51
CA ILE A 83 -15.64 -4.41 -14.80
C ILE A 83 -16.76 -3.39 -14.97
N GLN A 84 -16.36 -2.12 -15.15
CA GLN A 84 -17.31 -1.04 -15.37
C GLN A 84 -17.96 -1.23 -16.74
N ALA A 85 -19.29 -1.07 -16.81
CA ALA A 85 -20.04 -1.34 -18.04
C ALA A 85 -19.60 -0.49 -19.25
N SER A 86 -18.97 0.66 -19.01
CA SER A 86 -18.39 1.53 -20.04
C SER A 86 -16.97 1.17 -20.46
N ASP A 87 -16.27 0.27 -19.75
CA ASP A 87 -14.88 -0.09 -19.99
C ASP A 87 -14.79 -1.30 -20.93
N THR A 88 -14.94 -1.02 -22.23
CA THR A 88 -14.88 -2.04 -23.28
C THR A 88 -13.49 -2.67 -23.43
N ASP A 89 -12.45 -1.93 -23.06
CA ASP A 89 -11.06 -2.41 -23.11
C ASP A 89 -10.83 -3.45 -22.02
N ALA A 90 -11.27 -3.17 -20.78
CA ALA A 90 -11.28 -4.14 -19.68
C ALA A 90 -12.06 -5.40 -20.07
N THR A 91 -13.25 -5.23 -20.64
CA THR A 91 -14.13 -6.33 -21.07
C THR A 91 -13.45 -7.22 -22.10
N SER A 92 -12.84 -6.62 -23.13
CA SER A 92 -12.19 -7.36 -24.23
C SER A 92 -10.91 -8.06 -23.78
N LEU A 93 -10.12 -7.40 -22.92
CA LEU A 93 -8.91 -7.97 -22.35
C LEU A 93 -9.24 -9.15 -21.41
N PHE A 94 -10.23 -8.99 -20.53
CA PHE A 94 -10.70 -10.07 -19.67
C PHE A 94 -11.16 -11.28 -20.49
N ALA A 95 -11.95 -11.08 -21.54
CA ALA A 95 -12.40 -12.18 -22.40
C ALA A 95 -11.21 -12.99 -22.98
N THR A 96 -10.14 -12.30 -23.40
CA THR A 96 -8.92 -12.93 -23.92
C THR A 96 -8.18 -13.73 -22.86
N ILE A 97 -7.99 -13.14 -21.67
CA ILE A 97 -7.30 -13.80 -20.54
C ILE A 97 -8.12 -14.99 -20.06
N ASN A 98 -9.43 -14.83 -19.90
CA ASN A 98 -10.33 -15.87 -19.41
C ASN A 98 -10.42 -17.05 -20.38
N ALA A 99 -10.35 -16.82 -21.69
CA ALA A 99 -10.25 -17.90 -22.68
C ALA A 99 -8.96 -18.73 -22.50
N THR A 100 -7.83 -18.08 -22.23
CA THR A 100 -6.55 -18.75 -21.95
C THR A 100 -6.61 -19.54 -20.65
N LEU A 101 -7.16 -18.93 -19.59
CA LEU A 101 -7.34 -19.56 -18.29
C LEU A 101 -8.21 -20.81 -18.39
N ASN A 102 -9.39 -20.72 -19.01
CA ASN A 102 -10.30 -21.85 -19.18
C ASN A 102 -9.68 -22.98 -20.02
N SER A 103 -8.76 -22.66 -20.94
CA SER A 103 -8.04 -23.68 -21.72
C SER A 103 -6.93 -24.38 -20.93
N LYS A 104 -6.27 -23.68 -19.99
CA LYS A 104 -5.09 -24.20 -19.27
C LYS A 104 -5.40 -24.74 -17.89
N LEU A 105 -6.37 -24.14 -17.20
CA LEU A 105 -6.76 -24.39 -15.81
C LEU A 105 -8.29 -24.51 -15.70
N PRO A 106 -8.94 -25.45 -16.41
CA PRO A 106 -10.40 -25.52 -16.50
C PRO A 106 -11.11 -25.88 -15.18
N ASN A 107 -10.38 -26.38 -14.18
CA ASN A 107 -10.95 -26.92 -12.94
C ASN A 107 -10.56 -26.12 -11.69
N ASP A 108 -9.79 -25.05 -11.83
CA ASP A 108 -9.36 -24.24 -10.68
C ASP A 108 -10.50 -23.31 -10.30
N LEU A 109 -10.97 -23.44 -9.05
CA LEU A 109 -12.16 -22.74 -8.53
C LEU A 109 -11.77 -21.77 -7.43
N PRO A 110 -12.58 -20.71 -7.20
CA PRO A 110 -12.35 -19.82 -6.07
C PRO A 110 -12.36 -20.54 -4.72
N HIS A 111 -11.57 -20.02 -3.77
CA HIS A 111 -11.38 -20.56 -2.44
C HIS A 111 -11.89 -19.60 -1.36
N GLY A 112 -12.66 -20.10 -0.39
CA GLY A 112 -13.03 -19.34 0.80
C GLY A 112 -13.88 -18.10 0.52
N THR A 113 -13.61 -17.02 1.26
CA THR A 113 -14.28 -15.72 1.10
C THR A 113 -13.26 -14.59 1.00
N THR A 114 -13.67 -13.47 0.42
CA THR A 114 -12.83 -12.28 0.24
C THR A 114 -12.34 -11.65 1.55
N THR A 115 -12.94 -12.04 2.67
CA THR A 115 -12.58 -11.63 4.04
C THR A 115 -11.80 -12.71 4.81
N GLY A 116 -11.35 -13.77 4.16
CA GLY A 116 -10.50 -14.81 4.76
C GLY A 116 -11.26 -15.86 5.58
N ASN A 117 -12.54 -16.14 5.26
CA ASN A 117 -13.25 -17.27 5.86
C ASN A 117 -13.06 -18.52 4.99
N TRP A 118 -12.30 -19.47 5.53
CA TRP A 118 -11.99 -20.75 4.87
C TRP A 118 -12.86 -21.91 5.35
N THR A 119 -13.94 -21.64 6.09
CA THR A 119 -14.82 -22.68 6.61
C THR A 119 -15.41 -23.51 5.45
N GLY A 120 -15.13 -24.81 5.46
CA GLY A 120 -15.62 -25.74 4.42
C GLY A 120 -14.76 -25.79 3.16
N VAL A 121 -13.67 -25.02 3.09
CA VAL A 121 -12.66 -25.18 2.05
C VAL A 121 -11.85 -26.43 2.39
N SER A 122 -11.86 -27.40 1.48
CA SER A 122 -11.05 -28.61 1.57
C SER A 122 -10.08 -28.59 0.40
N TYR A 123 -8.78 -28.46 0.68
CA TYR A 123 -7.75 -28.58 -0.33
C TYR A 123 -7.20 -30.00 -0.34
N ASN A 124 -7.14 -30.61 -1.52
CA ASN A 124 -6.54 -31.92 -1.67
C ASN A 124 -5.02 -31.75 -1.67
N ALA A 125 -4.29 -32.41 -0.76
CA ALA A 125 -2.83 -32.34 -0.75
C ALA A 125 -2.17 -32.91 -2.04
N SER A 126 -2.92 -33.65 -2.85
CA SER A 126 -2.50 -34.11 -4.19
C SER A 126 -2.94 -33.18 -5.33
N ASP A 127 -3.57 -32.05 -5.02
CA ASP A 127 -3.92 -31.03 -5.98
C ASP A 127 -2.64 -30.42 -6.57
N PRO A 128 -2.47 -30.45 -7.90
CA PRO A 128 -1.30 -29.85 -8.55
C PRO A 128 -1.32 -28.33 -8.53
N ASP A 129 -2.39 -27.69 -8.04
CA ASP A 129 -2.43 -26.26 -7.89
C ASP A 129 -1.35 -25.76 -6.92
N CYS A 130 -0.75 -24.64 -7.27
CA CYS A 130 0.30 -24.04 -6.48
C CYS A 130 -0.30 -22.94 -5.62
N TRP A 131 -1.03 -23.33 -4.58
CA TRP A 131 -1.70 -22.38 -3.71
C TRP A 131 -0.84 -21.94 -2.53
N TRP A 132 -0.53 -20.65 -2.47
CA TRP A 132 0.32 -20.08 -1.44
C TRP A 132 -0.32 -20.10 -0.05
N SER A 133 -1.61 -19.74 0.09
CA SER A 133 -2.26 -19.69 1.41
C SER A 133 -2.38 -21.06 2.10
N TRP A 134 -2.20 -22.15 1.35
CA TRP A 134 -2.29 -23.51 1.87
C TRP A 134 -0.92 -24.15 2.17
N HIS A 135 0.03 -24.07 1.23
CA HIS A 135 1.36 -24.70 1.36
C HIS A 135 2.54 -23.76 1.05
N GLN A 136 2.30 -22.45 0.99
CA GLN A 136 3.29 -21.43 0.59
C GLN A 136 3.96 -21.79 -0.75
N CYS A 137 3.20 -22.45 -1.64
CA CYS A 137 3.71 -22.83 -2.95
C CYS A 137 3.98 -21.58 -3.79
N THR A 138 5.20 -21.47 -4.30
CA THR A 138 5.71 -20.34 -5.08
C THR A 138 6.21 -20.74 -6.46
N THR A 139 6.19 -22.04 -6.78
CA THR A 139 6.64 -22.56 -8.06
C THR A 139 5.53 -23.40 -8.68
N PRO A 140 4.70 -22.80 -9.55
CA PRO A 140 3.71 -23.54 -10.33
C PRO A 140 4.33 -24.69 -11.12
N ALA A 141 3.54 -25.74 -11.35
CA ALA A 141 3.99 -26.85 -12.19
C ALA A 141 4.32 -26.35 -13.60
N ALA A 142 5.40 -26.87 -14.20
CA ALA A 142 5.86 -26.45 -15.53
C ALA A 142 4.78 -26.58 -16.63
N SER A 143 3.84 -27.50 -16.47
CA SER A 143 2.70 -27.70 -17.38
C SER A 143 1.76 -26.49 -17.48
N THR A 144 1.73 -25.62 -16.47
CA THR A 144 0.93 -24.38 -16.48
C THR A 144 1.51 -23.32 -17.43
N GLY A 145 2.83 -23.34 -17.65
CA GLY A 145 3.56 -22.29 -18.35
C GLY A 145 3.68 -20.98 -17.57
N LEU A 146 3.37 -20.98 -16.27
CA LEU A 146 3.56 -19.85 -15.37
C LEU A 146 5.02 -19.83 -14.87
N PRO A 147 5.64 -18.64 -14.74
CA PRO A 147 6.91 -18.51 -14.03
C PRO A 147 6.74 -18.79 -12.54
N ALA A 148 7.85 -19.10 -11.86
CA ALA A 148 7.90 -19.09 -10.41
C ALA A 148 7.73 -17.67 -9.87
N ASP A 149 7.17 -17.54 -8.67
CA ASP A 149 7.07 -16.27 -7.98
C ASP A 149 8.45 -15.76 -7.56
N ILE A 150 8.59 -14.45 -7.56
CA ILE A 150 9.81 -13.79 -7.11
C ILE A 150 9.74 -13.66 -5.59
N ILE A 151 10.54 -14.47 -4.88
CA ILE A 151 10.61 -14.47 -3.40
C ILE A 151 11.98 -14.06 -2.84
N ASN A 152 13.00 -14.03 -3.70
CA ASN A 152 14.37 -13.65 -3.39
C ASN A 152 14.93 -12.83 -4.55
N VAL A 153 16.03 -12.12 -4.29
CA VAL A 153 16.82 -11.42 -5.32
C VAL A 153 18.12 -12.17 -5.59
N PRO A 154 18.65 -12.14 -6.82
CA PRO A 154 19.79 -12.96 -7.22
C PRO A 154 21.10 -12.53 -6.57
N GLU A 155 21.28 -11.24 -6.28
CA GLU A 155 22.53 -10.75 -5.68
C GLU A 155 22.62 -11.17 -4.20
N PRO A 156 23.68 -11.90 -3.79
CA PRO A 156 23.88 -12.30 -2.40
C PRO A 156 23.92 -11.12 -1.44
N MET A 157 23.53 -11.36 -0.18
CA MET A 157 23.61 -10.37 0.89
C MET A 157 22.93 -9.05 0.55
N THR A 158 21.85 -9.10 -0.25
CA THR A 158 21.06 -7.94 -0.66
C THR A 158 19.67 -8.00 -0.03
N TRP A 159 19.29 -6.96 0.70
CA TRP A 159 17.91 -6.79 1.17
C TRP A 159 17.05 -6.23 0.05
N GLY A 160 16.12 -7.03 -0.48
CA GLY A 160 15.11 -6.58 -1.44
C GLY A 160 14.05 -5.73 -0.73
N LEU A 161 14.21 -4.42 -0.76
CA LEU A 161 13.41 -3.47 0.01
C LEU A 161 12.07 -3.15 -0.67
N GLY A 162 11.00 -3.31 0.08
CA GLY A 162 9.68 -2.82 -0.30
C GLY A 162 8.71 -2.72 0.87
N PHE A 163 7.62 -1.99 0.62
CA PHE A 163 6.54 -1.71 1.55
C PHE A 163 5.18 -1.93 0.90
N ASP A 164 4.31 -2.64 1.60
CA ASP A 164 2.94 -2.91 1.17
C ASP A 164 1.95 -1.86 1.70
N ASP A 165 0.73 -1.89 1.16
CA ASP A 165 -0.46 -1.16 1.61
C ASP A 165 -0.44 0.37 1.47
N GLY A 166 0.54 0.92 0.74
CA GLY A 166 0.57 2.34 0.42
C GLY A 166 -0.37 2.76 -0.73
N PRO A 167 -0.34 4.04 -1.14
CA PRO A 167 0.28 5.15 -0.41
C PRO A 167 -0.47 5.45 0.89
N ASN A 168 0.28 5.74 1.95
CA ASN A 168 -0.24 6.12 3.25
C ASN A 168 -0.16 7.63 3.45
N CYS A 169 -1.17 8.21 4.10
CA CYS A 169 -1.15 9.64 4.34
C CYS A 169 0.02 10.13 5.20
N SER A 170 0.54 9.35 6.15
CA SER A 170 1.60 9.78 7.07
C SER A 170 3.02 9.32 6.69
N HIS A 171 3.24 8.96 5.42
CA HIS A 171 4.51 8.38 5.00
C HIS A 171 5.70 9.35 4.98
N ASN A 172 5.48 10.66 5.19
CA ASN A 172 6.54 11.63 4.91
C ASN A 172 7.80 11.37 5.74
N ALA A 173 7.64 10.99 7.01
CA ALA A 173 8.77 10.64 7.87
C ALA A 173 9.59 9.44 7.33
N LEU A 174 8.92 8.42 6.78
CA LEU A 174 9.60 7.30 6.14
C LEU A 174 10.36 7.74 4.89
N TYR A 175 9.74 8.57 4.05
CA TYR A 175 10.34 8.94 2.76
C TYR A 175 11.49 9.93 2.93
N ASP A 176 11.37 10.85 3.90
CA ASP A 176 12.47 11.72 4.35
C ASP A 176 13.63 10.85 4.83
N TYR A 177 13.36 9.85 5.68
CA TYR A 177 14.38 8.93 6.16
C TYR A 177 15.04 8.13 5.02
N LEU A 178 14.25 7.56 4.10
CA LEU A 178 14.80 6.83 2.95
C LEU A 178 15.69 7.74 2.10
N GLN A 179 15.27 8.98 1.86
CA GLN A 179 16.07 9.97 1.14
C GLN A 179 17.37 10.30 1.87
N GLU A 180 17.32 10.56 3.18
CA GLU A 180 18.49 10.82 4.04
C GLU A 180 19.49 9.66 4.03
N GLN A 181 19.01 8.42 3.95
CA GLN A 181 19.84 7.22 3.87
C GLN A 181 20.23 6.82 2.43
N ASN A 182 19.90 7.65 1.42
CA ASN A 182 20.07 7.33 -0.01
C ASN A 182 19.45 5.97 -0.42
N LEU A 183 18.36 5.58 0.24
CA LEU A 183 17.61 4.37 -0.04
C LEU A 183 16.47 4.66 -1.02
N LYS A 184 16.17 3.65 -1.84
CA LYS A 184 14.96 3.57 -2.65
C LYS A 184 14.28 2.24 -2.35
N ALA A 185 12.96 2.19 -2.43
CA ALA A 185 12.18 1.02 -2.12
C ALA A 185 11.18 0.68 -3.25
N THR A 186 10.60 -0.50 -3.15
CA THR A 186 9.46 -0.93 -3.97
C THR A 186 8.19 -0.73 -3.18
N MET A 187 7.27 0.10 -3.67
CA MET A 187 5.99 0.38 -3.03
C MET A 187 4.90 -0.44 -3.71
N PHE A 188 4.23 -1.31 -2.97
CA PHE A 188 3.09 -2.08 -3.46
C PHE A 188 1.83 -1.32 -3.09
N TYR A 189 1.22 -0.67 -4.08
CA TYR A 189 0.12 0.26 -3.86
C TYR A 189 -1.25 -0.35 -4.11
N ILE A 190 -2.14 -0.12 -3.14
CA ILE A 190 -3.55 -0.41 -3.27
C ILE A 190 -4.16 0.68 -4.16
N GLY A 191 -4.88 0.29 -5.21
CA GLY A 191 -5.49 1.22 -6.16
C GLY A 191 -6.43 2.25 -5.50
N SER A 192 -7.19 1.81 -4.49
CA SER A 192 -8.04 2.69 -3.68
C SER A 192 -7.24 3.76 -2.93
N ASN A 193 -6.09 3.40 -2.35
CA ASN A 193 -5.20 4.37 -1.69
C ASN A 193 -4.63 5.39 -2.67
N VAL A 194 -4.32 5.00 -3.92
CA VAL A 194 -3.87 5.95 -4.95
C VAL A 194 -4.92 7.03 -5.23
N PHE A 195 -6.20 6.72 -5.07
CA PHE A 195 -7.29 7.70 -5.21
C PHE A 195 -7.51 8.54 -3.95
N ASP A 196 -7.34 7.95 -2.76
CA ASP A 196 -7.48 8.66 -1.49
C ASP A 196 -6.29 9.59 -1.22
N TRP A 197 -5.07 9.18 -1.59
CA TRP A 197 -3.80 9.86 -1.33
C TRP A 197 -2.93 10.02 -2.59
N PRO A 198 -3.42 10.69 -3.66
CA PRO A 198 -2.68 10.80 -4.92
C PRO A 198 -1.37 11.60 -4.81
N LEU A 199 -1.30 12.65 -3.98
CA LEU A 199 -0.08 13.45 -3.80
C LEU A 199 1.03 12.66 -3.11
N GLN A 200 0.65 11.76 -2.21
CA GLN A 200 1.54 10.81 -1.56
C GLN A 200 2.15 9.83 -2.57
N GLY A 201 1.33 9.24 -3.43
CA GLY A 201 1.82 8.39 -4.53
C GLY A 201 2.72 9.14 -5.52
N LEU A 202 2.39 10.41 -5.83
CA LEU A 202 3.23 11.26 -6.69
C LEU A 202 4.57 11.56 -6.05
N ARG A 203 4.62 11.73 -4.72
CA ARG A 203 5.86 11.87 -3.98
C ARG A 203 6.76 10.64 -4.15
N ALA A 204 6.21 9.43 -4.08
CA ALA A 204 7.00 8.20 -4.30
C ALA A 204 7.66 8.16 -5.68
N MET A 205 6.95 8.61 -6.71
CA MET A 205 7.50 8.75 -8.05
C MET A 205 8.59 9.84 -8.12
N ALA A 206 8.36 11.00 -7.51
CA ALA A 206 9.33 12.10 -7.45
C ALA A 206 10.61 11.70 -6.70
N ASP A 207 10.47 10.92 -5.64
CA ASP A 207 11.57 10.38 -4.84
C ASP A 207 12.24 9.16 -5.52
N GLY A 208 11.75 8.71 -6.68
CA GLY A 208 12.38 7.66 -7.48
C GLY A 208 12.22 6.25 -6.93
N HIS A 209 11.14 5.99 -6.20
CA HIS A 209 10.75 4.64 -5.77
C HIS A 209 10.14 3.85 -6.93
N GLN A 210 10.17 2.52 -6.84
CA GLN A 210 9.45 1.64 -7.77
C GLN A 210 8.03 1.48 -7.27
N ILE A 211 7.03 1.49 -8.15
CA ILE A 211 5.63 1.24 -7.84
C ILE A 211 5.20 -0.11 -8.44
N CYS A 212 4.55 -0.95 -7.62
CA CYS A 212 3.93 -2.20 -8.01
C CYS A 212 2.45 -2.20 -7.60
N VAL A 213 1.64 -3.07 -8.23
CA VAL A 213 0.22 -3.21 -7.92
C VAL A 213 0.01 -4.04 -6.65
N HIS A 214 -0.93 -3.62 -5.80
CA HIS A 214 -1.37 -4.37 -4.63
C HIS A 214 -2.91 -4.50 -4.56
N THR A 215 -3.52 -4.75 -5.73
CA THR A 215 -4.97 -4.86 -5.94
C THR A 215 -5.74 -3.56 -5.70
N TRP A 216 -7.05 -3.57 -5.96
CA TRP A 216 -7.90 -2.39 -5.80
C TRP A 216 -8.43 -2.27 -4.39
N SER A 217 -8.87 -3.39 -3.79
CA SER A 217 -9.58 -3.43 -2.50
C SER A 217 -8.88 -4.21 -1.39
N HIS A 218 -7.72 -4.82 -1.67
CA HIS A 218 -6.91 -5.54 -0.69
C HIS A 218 -7.67 -6.68 0.01
N GLN A 219 -8.24 -7.57 -0.80
CA GLN A 219 -8.98 -8.76 -0.36
C GLN A 219 -8.27 -10.05 -0.79
N TYR A 220 -8.67 -11.18 -0.20
CA TYR A 220 -8.13 -12.49 -0.55
C TYR A 220 -8.44 -12.83 -2.02
N MET A 221 -7.40 -12.83 -2.86
CA MET A 221 -7.55 -12.92 -4.31
C MET A 221 -8.13 -14.26 -4.76
N THR A 222 -7.77 -15.35 -4.09
CA THR A 222 -8.24 -16.69 -4.48
C THR A 222 -9.73 -16.87 -4.25
N ALA A 223 -10.38 -16.03 -3.43
CA ALA A 223 -11.82 -16.05 -3.22
C ALA A 223 -12.62 -15.40 -4.35
N PHE A 224 -11.99 -14.58 -5.19
CA PHE A 224 -12.67 -13.90 -6.28
C PHE A 224 -12.97 -14.83 -7.45
N THR A 225 -14.04 -14.53 -8.16
CA THR A 225 -14.22 -15.03 -9.53
C THR A 225 -13.08 -14.54 -10.43
N ASN A 226 -12.90 -15.15 -11.61
CA ASN A 226 -11.86 -14.69 -12.56
C ASN A 226 -12.06 -13.23 -12.98
N GLU A 227 -13.30 -12.79 -13.11
CA GLU A 227 -13.63 -11.41 -13.51
C GLU A 227 -13.30 -10.42 -12.40
N GLU A 228 -13.68 -10.71 -11.16
CA GLU A 228 -13.36 -9.86 -10.00
C GLU A 228 -11.83 -9.80 -9.78
N ALA A 229 -11.13 -10.94 -9.82
CA ALA A 229 -9.67 -10.97 -9.70
C ALA A 229 -8.97 -10.17 -10.80
N PHE A 230 -9.46 -10.27 -12.04
CA PHE A 230 -8.98 -9.42 -13.14
C PHE A 230 -9.24 -7.94 -12.85
N ALA A 231 -10.45 -7.58 -12.41
CA ALA A 231 -10.83 -6.21 -12.13
C ALA A 231 -9.99 -5.60 -11.00
N GLU A 232 -9.68 -6.36 -9.95
CA GLU A 232 -8.83 -5.95 -8.83
C GLU A 232 -7.43 -5.51 -9.30
N LEU A 233 -6.81 -6.30 -10.18
CA LEU A 233 -5.50 -5.97 -10.73
C LEU A 233 -5.58 -4.86 -11.78
N TYR A 234 -6.57 -4.93 -12.68
CA TYR A 234 -6.73 -4.02 -13.79
C TYR A 234 -7.01 -2.58 -13.31
N TYR A 235 -7.98 -2.38 -12.42
CA TYR A 235 -8.34 -1.03 -11.96
C TYR A 235 -7.27 -0.43 -11.05
N ALA A 236 -6.56 -1.23 -10.25
CA ALA A 236 -5.42 -0.74 -9.49
C ALA A 236 -4.28 -0.27 -10.41
N ARG A 237 -3.91 -1.08 -11.40
CA ARG A 237 -2.89 -0.72 -12.40
C ARG A 237 -3.30 0.51 -13.21
N LYS A 238 -4.58 0.59 -13.61
CA LYS A 238 -5.13 1.73 -14.35
C LYS A 238 -5.13 3.00 -13.49
N ALA A 239 -5.47 2.92 -12.20
CA ALA A 239 -5.41 4.06 -11.28
C ALA A 239 -3.98 4.57 -11.10
N ILE A 240 -3.01 3.67 -10.94
CA ILE A 240 -1.58 4.02 -10.90
C ILE A 240 -1.17 4.74 -12.19
N LYS A 241 -1.60 4.26 -13.36
CA LYS A 241 -1.32 4.93 -14.62
C LYS A 241 -1.92 6.33 -14.71
N GLU A 242 -3.20 6.48 -14.41
CA GLU A 242 -3.89 7.77 -14.58
C GLU A 242 -3.42 8.82 -13.57
N VAL A 243 -3.03 8.40 -12.35
CA VAL A 243 -2.62 9.31 -11.29
C VAL A 243 -1.11 9.54 -11.25
N LEU A 244 -0.31 8.48 -11.41
CA LEU A 244 1.16 8.50 -11.24
C LEU A 244 1.92 8.48 -12.58
N GLY A 245 1.22 8.29 -13.70
CA GLY A 245 1.79 8.38 -15.04
C GLY A 245 2.48 7.12 -15.55
N VAL A 246 2.60 6.07 -14.72
CA VAL A 246 3.31 4.81 -15.05
C VAL A 246 2.41 3.60 -15.00
N THR A 247 2.73 2.58 -15.79
CA THR A 247 1.97 1.32 -15.85
C THR A 247 2.81 0.17 -15.29
N PRO A 248 2.65 -0.23 -14.01
CA PRO A 248 3.43 -1.31 -13.39
C PRO A 248 3.38 -2.65 -14.15
N LEU A 249 4.51 -3.35 -14.11
CA LEU A 249 4.70 -4.73 -14.60
C LEU A 249 4.97 -5.73 -13.45
N CYS A 250 4.71 -5.31 -12.21
CA CYS A 250 4.88 -6.10 -11.00
C CYS A 250 3.66 -5.94 -10.08
N TRP A 251 3.40 -6.97 -9.29
CA TRP A 251 2.37 -6.94 -8.27
C TRP A 251 2.73 -7.85 -7.09
N ARG A 252 2.04 -7.67 -5.97
CA ARG A 252 2.08 -8.59 -4.83
C ARG A 252 0.65 -8.93 -4.40
N PRO A 253 0.34 -10.21 -4.11
CA PRO A 253 -0.97 -10.60 -3.61
C PRO A 253 -1.16 -10.18 -2.14
N PRO A 254 -2.29 -9.53 -1.79
CA PRO A 254 -2.71 -9.35 -0.40
C PRO A 254 -2.66 -10.66 0.36
N TYR A 255 -2.11 -10.65 1.58
CA TYR A 255 -1.96 -11.83 2.44
C TYR A 255 -1.10 -12.96 1.86
N GLY A 256 -0.41 -12.73 0.74
CA GLY A 256 0.27 -13.79 -0.01
C GLY A 256 -0.71 -14.67 -0.80
N ASP A 257 -2.00 -14.35 -0.83
CA ASP A 257 -3.04 -15.24 -1.33
C ASP A 257 -3.05 -15.32 -2.86
N VAL A 258 -2.42 -16.36 -3.41
CA VAL A 258 -2.31 -16.58 -4.85
C VAL A 258 -2.28 -18.08 -5.19
N ASP A 259 -3.06 -18.45 -6.21
CA ASP A 259 -3.13 -19.78 -6.83
C ASP A 259 -2.69 -19.72 -8.31
N ASN A 260 -2.73 -20.81 -9.07
CA ASN A 260 -2.36 -20.78 -10.49
C ASN A 260 -3.31 -19.91 -11.34
N ARG A 261 -4.60 -19.88 -10.98
CA ARG A 261 -5.64 -19.11 -11.65
C ARG A 261 -5.35 -17.61 -11.57
N ILE A 262 -5.05 -17.11 -10.37
CA ILE A 262 -4.67 -15.72 -10.11
C ILE A 262 -3.34 -15.37 -10.79
N ARG A 263 -2.33 -16.26 -10.75
CA ARG A 263 -1.08 -16.04 -11.50
C ARG A 263 -1.30 -15.93 -13.00
N MET A 264 -2.20 -16.72 -13.57
CA MET A 264 -2.54 -16.66 -15.00
C MET A 264 -3.21 -15.32 -15.36
N ILE A 265 -4.10 -14.82 -14.50
CA ILE A 265 -4.73 -13.51 -14.69
C ILE A 265 -3.69 -12.39 -14.63
N ALA A 266 -2.80 -12.43 -13.62
CA ALA A 266 -1.71 -11.46 -13.48
C ALA A 266 -0.74 -11.51 -14.68
N GLN A 267 -0.36 -12.70 -15.13
CA GLN A 267 0.48 -12.89 -16.33
C GLN A 267 -0.20 -12.32 -17.58
N GLY A 268 -1.52 -12.50 -17.72
CA GLY A 268 -2.31 -11.91 -18.80
C GLY A 268 -2.30 -10.37 -18.82
N LEU A 269 -2.00 -9.74 -17.68
CA LEU A 269 -1.79 -8.30 -17.52
C LEU A 269 -0.31 -7.90 -17.59
N ASN A 270 0.60 -8.82 -17.93
CA ASN A 270 2.05 -8.67 -17.87
C ASN A 270 2.58 -8.28 -16.48
N LEU A 271 1.96 -8.79 -15.42
CA LEU A 271 2.40 -8.56 -14.05
C LEU A 271 3.23 -9.75 -13.55
N SER A 272 4.46 -9.48 -13.11
CA SER A 272 5.29 -10.44 -12.38
C SER A 272 4.84 -10.54 -10.92
N THR A 273 4.56 -11.76 -10.46
CA THR A 273 4.15 -12.02 -9.07
C THR A 273 5.36 -11.97 -8.14
N ILE A 274 5.36 -11.00 -7.23
CA ILE A 274 6.37 -10.86 -6.18
C ILE A 274 5.72 -11.22 -4.85
N VAL A 275 6.34 -12.13 -4.10
CA VAL A 275 5.96 -12.47 -2.72
C VAL A 275 7.15 -12.10 -1.81
N TRP A 276 7.41 -12.85 -0.75
CA TRP A 276 8.52 -12.63 0.18
C TRP A 276 9.06 -13.97 0.68
N SER A 277 10.32 -13.98 1.11
CA SER A 277 10.94 -15.12 1.79
C SER A 277 11.16 -14.89 3.28
N LYS A 278 10.97 -13.65 3.73
CA LYS A 278 11.00 -13.24 5.14
C LYS A 278 9.87 -12.27 5.43
N ASP A 279 9.26 -12.44 6.59
CA ASP A 279 8.16 -11.62 7.07
C ASP A 279 8.56 -11.00 8.42
N THR A 280 8.30 -9.71 8.58
CA THR A 280 8.56 -9.00 9.84
C THR A 280 7.38 -9.14 10.80
N ASP A 281 6.20 -9.49 10.29
CA ASP A 281 4.91 -9.45 11.01
C ASP A 281 4.62 -8.09 11.68
N ASP A 282 5.21 -7.00 11.17
CA ASP A 282 5.00 -5.63 11.67
C ASP A 282 3.52 -5.23 11.70
N TRP A 283 2.76 -5.65 10.71
CA TRP A 283 1.31 -5.45 10.62
C TRP A 283 0.50 -6.20 11.69
N LYS A 284 1.05 -7.28 12.27
CA LYS A 284 0.34 -8.11 13.26
C LYS A 284 0.44 -7.56 14.68
N VAL A 285 1.16 -6.47 14.93
CA VAL A 285 1.29 -5.94 16.29
C VAL A 285 -0.10 -5.76 16.95
N ASN A 286 -0.26 -6.30 18.15
CA ASN A 286 -1.53 -6.35 18.91
C ASN A 286 -2.68 -7.15 18.25
N ILE A 287 -2.40 -7.92 17.20
CA ILE A 287 -3.31 -8.85 16.54
C ILE A 287 -2.85 -10.28 16.87
N SER A 288 -3.80 -11.14 17.24
CA SER A 288 -3.53 -12.56 17.52
C SER A 288 -2.43 -12.83 18.57
N GLY A 289 -2.18 -11.87 19.47
CA GLY A 289 -1.19 -11.99 20.54
C GLY A 289 0.25 -11.63 20.15
N VAL A 290 0.50 -11.16 18.92
CA VAL A 290 1.82 -10.67 18.50
C VAL A 290 2.12 -9.35 19.20
N THR A 291 3.29 -9.25 19.82
CA THR A 291 3.78 -8.07 20.55
C THR A 291 4.83 -7.32 19.74
N GLU A 292 5.15 -6.08 20.14
CA GLU A 292 6.27 -5.32 19.55
C GLU A 292 7.60 -6.09 19.67
N ALA A 293 7.79 -6.85 20.75
CA ALA A 293 8.98 -7.66 20.96
C ALA A 293 9.08 -8.85 19.98
N ASP A 294 7.94 -9.38 19.51
CA ASP A 294 7.92 -10.43 18.49
C ASP A 294 8.30 -9.85 17.12
N VAL A 295 7.79 -8.67 16.78
CA VAL A 295 8.18 -7.93 15.56
C VAL A 295 9.70 -7.61 15.61
N ASP A 296 10.19 -7.13 16.75
CA ASP A 296 11.63 -6.91 17.00
C ASP A 296 12.46 -8.18 16.76
N ALA A 297 12.00 -9.31 17.29
CA ALA A 297 12.67 -10.59 17.11
C ALA A 297 12.69 -11.03 15.64
N ASN A 298 11.64 -10.75 14.87
CA ASN A 298 11.59 -11.07 13.44
C ASN A 298 12.61 -10.25 12.63
N TYR A 299 12.69 -8.93 12.84
CA TYR A 299 13.75 -8.11 12.23
C TYR A 299 15.14 -8.62 12.59
N GLN A 300 15.38 -8.91 13.88
CA GLN A 300 16.66 -9.44 14.35
C GLN A 300 16.99 -10.82 13.78
N ALA A 301 16.00 -11.68 13.56
CA ALA A 301 16.21 -12.99 12.94
C ALA A 301 16.74 -12.86 11.50
N VAL A 302 16.20 -11.91 10.72
CA VAL A 302 16.70 -11.63 9.37
C VAL A 302 18.12 -11.08 9.43
N ILE A 303 18.39 -10.10 10.30
CA ILE A 303 19.73 -9.50 10.49
C ILE A 303 20.77 -10.55 10.90
N THR A 304 20.44 -11.37 11.90
CA THR A 304 21.30 -12.46 12.39
C THR A 304 21.54 -13.50 11.31
N GLY A 305 20.53 -13.80 10.48
CA GLY A 305 20.68 -14.65 9.31
C GLY A 305 21.76 -14.15 8.34
N ALA A 306 21.80 -12.84 8.07
CA ALA A 306 22.85 -12.25 7.23
C ALA A 306 24.23 -12.41 7.86
N GLN A 307 24.38 -12.10 9.15
CA GLN A 307 25.64 -12.23 9.89
C GLN A 307 26.16 -13.68 9.91
N ASN A 308 25.26 -14.65 9.92
CA ASN A 308 25.59 -16.08 9.90
C ASN A 308 25.77 -16.66 8.49
N GLY A 309 25.67 -15.84 7.44
CA GLY A 309 25.88 -16.27 6.05
C GLY A 309 24.68 -16.98 5.40
N THR A 310 23.48 -16.91 5.99
CA THR A 310 22.24 -17.47 5.42
C THR A 310 21.96 -16.96 4.00
N TYR A 311 22.34 -15.71 3.73
CA TYR A 311 22.12 -15.01 2.45
C TYR A 311 23.41 -14.93 1.61
N SER A 312 24.31 -15.91 1.76
CA SER A 312 25.59 -15.93 1.03
C SER A 312 25.48 -16.23 -0.47
N THR A 313 24.32 -16.72 -0.93
CA THR A 313 24.07 -17.09 -2.34
C THR A 313 22.84 -16.40 -2.96
N TYR A 314 22.10 -15.61 -2.18
CA TYR A 314 20.90 -14.88 -2.61
C TYR A 314 20.60 -13.74 -1.64
N GLY A 315 19.69 -12.84 -1.98
CA GLY A 315 19.15 -11.83 -1.07
C GLY A 315 17.67 -12.08 -0.73
N PRO A 316 17.23 -11.88 0.53
CA PRO A 316 15.82 -12.03 0.87
C PRO A 316 15.00 -10.84 0.36
N ILE A 317 13.78 -11.11 -0.11
CA ILE A 317 12.72 -10.09 -0.17
C ILE A 317 11.99 -10.15 1.17
N VAL A 318 11.98 -9.02 1.88
CA VAL A 318 11.42 -8.93 3.23
C VAL A 318 10.12 -8.13 3.19
N LEU A 319 9.04 -8.69 3.74
CA LEU A 319 7.76 -8.03 3.86
C LEU A 319 7.78 -6.98 4.99
N ASN A 320 7.44 -5.75 4.63
CA ASN A 320 7.23 -4.60 5.53
C ASN A 320 6.00 -3.83 5.02
N HIS A 321 5.44 -2.96 5.85
CA HIS A 321 4.24 -2.22 5.48
C HIS A 321 4.34 -0.71 5.68
N GLU A 322 3.81 0.05 4.73
CA GLU A 322 3.52 1.48 4.86
C GLU A 322 2.10 1.67 5.44
N LEU A 323 1.73 0.93 6.49
CA LEU A 323 0.37 0.92 7.03
C LEU A 323 0.06 2.07 7.98
N ASN A 324 1.02 2.43 8.82
CA ASN A 324 0.91 3.48 9.81
C ASN A 324 2.29 3.85 10.37
N ASN A 325 2.34 4.80 11.29
CA ASN A 325 3.60 5.24 11.89
C ASN A 325 4.36 4.15 12.64
N TYR A 326 3.69 3.14 13.19
CA TYR A 326 4.37 2.04 13.87
C TYR A 326 5.13 1.18 12.86
N THR A 327 4.47 0.65 11.83
CA THR A 327 5.13 -0.24 10.84
C THR A 327 6.30 0.46 10.14
N MET A 328 6.09 1.71 9.74
CA MET A 328 7.14 2.53 9.12
C MET A 328 8.26 2.88 10.10
N GLY A 329 7.91 3.20 11.35
CA GLY A 329 8.86 3.49 12.42
C GLY A 329 9.72 2.30 12.79
N GLU A 330 9.16 1.10 12.75
CA GLU A 330 9.86 -0.14 13.05
C GLU A 330 10.96 -0.42 12.02
N PHE A 331 10.66 -0.24 10.71
CA PHE A 331 11.70 -0.30 9.69
C PHE A 331 12.80 0.75 9.95
N MET A 332 12.44 2.01 10.20
CA MET A 332 13.43 3.07 10.45
C MET A 332 14.32 2.78 11.67
N LYS A 333 13.76 2.16 12.72
CA LYS A 333 14.51 1.71 13.91
C LYS A 333 15.56 0.65 13.56
N TYR A 334 15.24 -0.29 12.66
CA TYR A 334 16.12 -1.40 12.30
C TYR A 334 17.03 -1.14 11.08
N ALA A 335 16.71 -0.15 10.25
CA ALA A 335 17.46 0.17 9.04
C ALA A 335 18.98 0.31 9.27
N PRO A 336 19.50 0.96 10.33
CA PRO A 336 20.95 1.00 10.59
C PRO A 336 21.57 -0.39 10.80
N SER A 337 20.88 -1.29 11.50
CA SER A 337 21.35 -2.67 11.72
C SER A 337 21.24 -3.51 10.45
N ILE A 338 20.20 -3.31 9.65
CA ILE A 338 20.02 -3.95 8.35
C ILE A 338 21.18 -3.55 7.41
N MET A 339 21.42 -2.24 7.25
CA MET A 339 22.48 -1.70 6.40
C MET A 339 23.89 -2.10 6.86
N SER A 340 24.07 -2.41 8.15
CA SER A 340 25.33 -2.93 8.69
C SER A 340 25.52 -4.42 8.40
N ALA A 341 24.45 -5.22 8.42
CA ALA A 341 24.51 -6.67 8.25
C ALA A 341 24.46 -7.13 6.78
N PHE A 342 23.77 -6.38 5.92
CA PHE A 342 23.67 -6.65 4.49
C PHE A 342 24.69 -5.82 3.70
N LYS A 343 25.12 -6.33 2.55
CA LYS A 343 26.01 -5.56 1.65
C LYS A 343 25.25 -4.45 0.94
N HIS A 344 23.99 -4.71 0.59
CA HIS A 344 23.16 -3.82 -0.21
C HIS A 344 21.71 -3.83 0.31
N VAL A 345 21.05 -2.67 0.26
CA VAL A 345 19.62 -2.52 0.57
C VAL A 345 19.01 -1.73 -0.59
N VAL A 346 18.26 -2.38 -1.47
CA VAL A 346 17.88 -1.80 -2.77
C VAL A 346 16.44 -2.16 -3.13
N PRO A 347 15.76 -1.39 -4.00
CA PRO A 347 14.45 -1.76 -4.50
C PRO A 347 14.53 -3.04 -5.34
N ILE A 348 13.43 -3.80 -5.39
CA ILE A 348 13.37 -5.13 -5.97
C ILE A 348 13.67 -5.10 -7.47
N ALA A 349 13.16 -4.12 -8.23
CA ALA A 349 13.52 -3.97 -9.65
C ALA A 349 15.03 -3.85 -9.85
N SER A 350 15.71 -2.98 -9.10
CA SER A 350 17.16 -2.83 -9.22
C SER A 350 17.89 -4.11 -8.79
N ALA A 351 17.43 -4.79 -7.74
CA ALA A 351 17.98 -6.08 -7.30
C ALA A 351 17.86 -7.19 -8.36
N LEU A 352 16.80 -7.15 -9.16
CA LEU A 352 16.56 -8.04 -10.31
C LEU A 352 17.21 -7.53 -11.61
N ASN A 353 17.83 -6.35 -11.56
CA ASN A 353 18.35 -5.62 -12.71
C ASN A 353 17.28 -5.33 -13.78
N GLU A 354 16.03 -5.12 -13.37
CA GLU A 354 14.90 -4.72 -14.21
C GLU A 354 14.94 -3.20 -14.43
N SER A 355 15.40 -2.80 -15.62
CA SER A 355 15.51 -1.39 -16.01
C SER A 355 14.23 -0.81 -16.63
N GLN A 356 13.23 -1.64 -16.91
CA GLN A 356 11.94 -1.29 -17.48
C GLN A 356 10.78 -1.88 -16.64
N PRO A 357 10.62 -1.46 -15.37
CA PRO A 357 9.55 -1.98 -14.50
C PRO A 357 8.14 -1.51 -14.89
N TYR A 358 8.03 -0.64 -15.90
CA TYR A 358 6.79 -0.07 -16.39
C TYR A 358 6.63 -0.28 -17.90
N ALA A 359 5.40 -0.26 -18.41
CA ALA A 359 5.12 -0.43 -19.84
C ALA A 359 5.62 0.74 -20.72
N GLU A 360 5.87 1.90 -20.11
CA GLU A 360 6.36 3.11 -20.77
C GLU A 360 7.83 2.99 -21.18
N SER A 361 8.09 2.81 -22.47
CA SER A 361 9.47 2.71 -23.02
C SER A 361 10.38 3.93 -22.77
N ASN A 362 9.81 5.08 -22.40
CA ASN A 362 10.56 6.30 -22.10
C ASN A 362 10.91 6.42 -20.61
N TYR A 363 10.52 5.45 -19.78
CA TYR A 363 10.87 5.40 -18.38
C TYR A 363 11.98 4.35 -18.18
N THR A 364 13.11 4.77 -17.61
CA THR A 364 14.20 3.85 -17.24
C THR A 364 14.40 3.88 -15.74
N TYR A 365 14.47 2.71 -15.12
CA TYR A 365 14.76 2.56 -13.70
C TYR A 365 16.23 2.21 -13.46
N PRO A 366 16.85 2.69 -12.37
CA PRO A 366 18.26 2.44 -12.10
C PRO A 366 18.60 0.95 -11.97
N THR A 367 19.70 0.54 -12.60
CA THR A 367 20.27 -0.81 -12.46
C THR A 367 20.81 -1.04 -11.04
N PHE A 368 21.09 -2.29 -10.69
CA PHE A 368 21.72 -2.63 -9.42
C PHE A 368 22.99 -1.79 -9.17
N GLU A 369 23.90 -1.77 -10.13
CA GLU A 369 25.17 -1.04 -10.07
C GLU A 369 24.96 0.45 -9.83
N GLN A 370 23.99 1.06 -10.51
CA GLN A 370 23.68 2.49 -10.37
C GLN A 370 23.14 2.84 -8.99
N VAL A 371 22.33 1.95 -8.37
CA VAL A 371 21.83 2.17 -7.02
C VAL A 371 22.96 2.07 -6.00
N ILE A 372 23.78 1.03 -6.07
CA ILE A 372 24.85 0.83 -5.07
C ILE A 372 25.97 1.88 -5.20
N SER A 373 26.22 2.41 -6.41
CA SER A 373 27.18 3.51 -6.60
C SER A 373 26.69 4.78 -5.91
N ASN A 374 25.39 5.04 -5.93
CA ASN A 374 24.78 6.20 -5.28
C ASN A 374 24.74 6.04 -3.76
N GLN A 375 24.55 4.82 -3.24
CA GLN A 375 24.63 4.54 -1.79
C GLN A 375 26.05 4.67 -1.24
N SER A 376 27.05 4.37 -2.05
CA SER A 376 28.47 4.50 -1.68
C SER A 376 28.98 5.95 -1.73
N ALA A 377 28.24 6.85 -2.41
CA ALA A 377 28.51 8.27 -2.37
C ALA A 377 28.12 8.80 -0.99
N THR A 378 29.13 9.02 -0.14
CA THR A 378 28.96 9.56 1.21
C THR A 378 28.15 10.86 1.14
N PRO A 379 27.13 11.08 1.99
CA PRO A 379 26.60 12.41 2.19
C PRO A 379 27.76 13.25 2.71
N ALA A 380 28.22 14.23 1.93
CA ALA A 380 29.19 15.18 2.43
C ALA A 380 28.58 15.86 3.65
N SER A 381 29.07 15.51 4.84
CA SER A 381 28.82 16.27 6.06
C SER A 381 29.43 17.65 5.89
N GLU A 382 28.65 18.65 5.51
CA GLU A 382 29.07 20.04 5.67
C GLU A 382 28.56 20.57 7.00
N ILE A 383 29.43 20.56 8.01
CA ILE A 383 29.32 21.40 9.20
C ILE A 383 30.34 22.54 9.12
N THR A 384 29.80 23.75 9.19
CA THR A 384 30.38 25.05 9.63
C THR A 384 31.38 25.83 8.78
N THR A 385 30.86 26.97 8.32
CA THR A 385 31.38 28.35 8.45
C THR A 385 32.86 28.63 8.18
N SER A 386 33.09 29.44 7.15
CA SER A 386 34.06 30.53 7.27
C SER A 386 33.46 31.83 6.71
N ALA A 387 33.43 32.83 7.58
CA ALA A 387 33.17 34.22 7.23
C ALA A 387 34.31 34.74 6.34
N GLY A 388 33.97 35.50 5.31
CA GLY A 388 34.99 36.10 4.44
C GLY A 388 34.43 36.92 3.27
N SER A 389 34.10 38.17 3.58
CA SER A 389 34.29 39.34 2.71
C SER A 389 33.39 39.51 1.47
N SER A 390 32.47 40.47 1.60
CA SER A 390 31.82 41.18 0.49
C SER A 390 32.84 41.85 -0.45
N PRO A 391 32.43 42.12 -1.69
CA PRO A 391 32.42 43.52 -2.08
C PRO A 391 31.10 43.97 -2.71
N THR A 392 30.85 45.25 -2.43
CA THR A 392 29.85 46.17 -2.94
C THR A 392 29.71 46.22 -4.46
N GLY A 393 28.47 46.32 -4.94
CA GLY A 393 28.12 46.77 -6.29
C GLY A 393 26.67 47.26 -6.35
N ALA A 394 26.51 48.59 -6.43
CA ALA A 394 25.27 49.36 -6.53
C ALA A 394 24.44 49.00 -7.79
N ALA A 395 23.13 48.78 -7.71
CA ALA A 395 22.00 49.72 -7.69
C ALA A 395 21.55 50.26 -9.07
N SER A 396 20.34 49.84 -9.49
CA SER A 396 19.32 50.57 -10.28
C SER A 396 18.19 49.56 -10.56
N GLY A 397 16.91 49.71 -10.20
CA GLY A 397 16.12 50.90 -9.94
C GLY A 397 15.13 51.12 -11.08
N SER A 398 13.90 50.59 -10.98
CA SER A 398 12.68 51.27 -11.49
C SER A 398 11.40 50.48 -11.16
N SER A 399 10.48 51.19 -10.53
CA SER A 399 9.16 50.85 -10.02
C SER A 399 8.02 51.21 -10.99
N SER A 400 6.78 50.90 -10.55
CA SER A 400 5.44 51.44 -10.92
C SER A 400 4.65 50.63 -11.96
N GLY A 401 3.34 50.41 -11.85
CA GLY A 401 2.28 50.84 -10.91
C GLY A 401 1.10 49.84 -10.99
N ALA A 402 0.30 49.62 -9.94
CA ALA A 402 -0.98 50.32 -9.63
C ALA A 402 -2.03 50.17 -10.77
N SER A 403 -3.33 49.88 -10.60
CA SER A 403 -4.25 49.71 -9.46
C SER A 403 -5.69 49.51 -10.02
N SER A 404 -6.66 49.23 -9.14
CA SER A 404 -8.15 49.24 -9.29
C SER A 404 -8.80 47.96 -9.84
N ALA A 405 -9.73 47.25 -9.17
CA ALA A 405 -10.90 47.54 -8.31
C ALA A 405 -12.20 47.93 -9.05
N SER A 406 -13.16 46.99 -9.07
CA SER A 406 -14.62 47.23 -9.04
C SER A 406 -15.32 45.88 -8.78
N SER A 407 -15.84 45.59 -7.59
CA SER A 407 -17.20 45.88 -7.12
C SER A 407 -18.32 45.32 -8.02
N GLY A 408 -18.98 44.25 -7.55
CA GLY A 408 -20.20 43.69 -8.12
C GLY A 408 -20.96 42.91 -7.06
N THR A 409 -21.80 43.63 -6.31
CA THR A 409 -22.74 43.14 -5.30
C THR A 409 -23.93 42.45 -5.97
N SER A 410 -24.36 41.28 -5.48
CA SER A 410 -25.77 40.88 -5.55
C SER A 410 -26.13 39.89 -4.45
N ALA A 411 -27.28 40.16 -3.84
CA ALA A 411 -27.75 39.63 -2.58
C ALA A 411 -28.33 38.21 -2.65
N ALA A 412 -28.19 37.54 -1.51
CA ALA A 412 -29.06 36.56 -0.85
C ALA A 412 -30.34 36.10 -1.56
N LYS A 413 -30.56 34.78 -1.53
CA LYS A 413 -31.83 34.19 -1.11
C LYS A 413 -31.60 32.89 -0.33
N SER A 414 -32.06 32.92 0.91
CA SER A 414 -32.19 31.80 1.84
C SER A 414 -33.31 30.86 1.37
N GLY A 415 -33.05 29.56 1.41
CA GLY A 415 -34.02 28.50 1.19
C GLY A 415 -33.72 27.35 2.15
N ALA A 416 -34.40 27.35 3.29
CA ALA A 416 -34.37 26.27 4.25
C ALA A 416 -35.00 25.01 3.62
N MET A 417 -34.35 23.85 3.76
CA MET A 417 -34.99 22.56 3.55
C MET A 417 -34.70 21.59 4.68
N THR A 418 -35.78 20.92 5.06
CA THR A 418 -36.07 20.22 6.29
C THR A 418 -35.33 18.88 6.39
N ARG A 419 -34.77 18.59 7.57
CA ARG A 419 -34.25 17.26 7.96
C ARG A 419 -35.39 16.23 7.97
N ALA A 420 -35.20 15.11 7.28
CA ALA A 420 -35.95 13.88 7.49
C ALA A 420 -34.97 12.79 7.95
N THR A 421 -35.16 12.34 9.18
CA THR A 421 -34.48 11.19 9.80
C THR A 421 -35.23 9.91 9.43
N VAL A 422 -34.52 8.91 8.87
CA VAL A 422 -35.02 7.54 8.74
C VAL A 422 -34.10 6.61 9.51
N ALA A 423 -34.70 5.78 10.35
CA ALA A 423 -34.05 4.87 11.29
C ALA A 423 -33.52 3.61 10.61
N LEU A 424 -32.35 3.15 11.07
CA LEU A 424 -31.73 1.86 10.77
C LEU A 424 -32.32 0.75 11.67
N ALA A 425 -32.51 -0.45 11.10
CA ALA A 425 -32.73 -1.70 11.83
C ALA A 425 -31.44 -2.55 11.79
N PRO A 426 -31.03 -3.22 12.88
CA PRO A 426 -29.76 -3.96 12.92
C PRO A 426 -29.90 -5.40 12.43
N ILE A 427 -28.92 -5.85 11.65
CA ILE A 427 -28.69 -7.27 11.29
C ILE A 427 -27.55 -7.80 12.19
N VAL A 428 -27.77 -8.97 12.77
CA VAL A 428 -26.89 -9.66 13.72
C VAL A 428 -25.70 -10.27 13.00
N ALA A 429 -24.47 -9.96 13.44
CA ALA A 429 -23.23 -10.59 12.96
C ALA A 429 -22.83 -11.76 13.87
N ALA A 430 -22.53 -12.91 13.27
CA ALA A 430 -21.97 -14.09 13.94
C ALA A 430 -20.43 -14.01 13.94
N ILE A 431 -19.83 -14.28 15.09
CA ILE A 431 -18.38 -14.35 15.30
C ILE A 431 -17.92 -15.76 14.93
N ALA A 432 -16.96 -15.88 14.01
CA ALA A 432 -16.26 -17.14 13.72
C ALA A 432 -14.78 -16.97 14.11
N CYS A 433 -14.32 -17.83 15.02
CA CYS A 433 -12.91 -17.97 15.38
C CYS A 433 -12.15 -18.66 14.25
N VAL A 434 -11.05 -18.06 13.78
CA VAL A 434 -10.09 -18.72 12.89
C VAL A 434 -8.97 -19.30 13.75
N PHE A 435 -8.73 -20.60 13.59
CA PHE A 435 -7.59 -21.30 14.18
C PHE A 435 -6.35 -21.08 13.31
N ALA A 436 -5.26 -20.67 13.94
CA ALA A 436 -3.93 -20.68 13.35
C ALA A 436 -3.42 -22.12 13.20
N VAL A 437 -2.87 -22.44 12.03
CA VAL A 437 -2.04 -23.64 11.83
C VAL A 437 -0.60 -23.23 12.21
N PRO A 438 0.09 -24.00 13.07
CA PRO A 438 1.40 -23.60 13.60
C PRO A 438 2.54 -23.86 12.59
N TRP A 439 3.39 -22.84 12.47
CA TRP A 439 4.84 -22.77 12.16
C TRP A 439 5.48 -23.81 11.25
#